data_AF-A0A9W6THM7-F1
#
_entry.id   AF-A0A9W6THM7-F1
#
_cell.length_a   1.000
_cell.length_b   1.000
_cell.length_c   1.000
_cell.angle_alpha   90.00
_cell.angle_beta   90.00
_cell.angle_gamma   90.00
#
_symmetry.space_group_name_H-M   'P 1'
#
loop_
_entity.id
_entity.type
_entity.pdbx_description
1 polymer ?
#
loop_
_entity_poly.entity_id
_entity_poly.type
_entity_poly.pdbx_seq_one_letter_code
_entity_poly.pdbx_strand_id
1 'polypeptide(L)'
;MRGAIAFATGIGLLSTAKADILKSTYSGSSGLNDLAKESGRYMGTAVDQDLKDSAALKVLKNIGDFGMITPGNSMKVCSGNPRLRSLYQGH
;
A
#
# COMPACT_ATOMS: atom_id res chain seq x y z
N MET A 1 -10.89 -57.80 -25.98
CA MET A 1 -11.58 -56.51 -25.79
C MET A 1 -12.08 -56.43 -24.36
N ARG A 2 -11.65 -55.40 -23.60
CA ARG A 2 -12.32 -54.78 -22.45
C ARG A 2 -11.33 -53.87 -21.73
N GLY A 3 -11.31 -52.60 -22.13
CA GLY A 3 -10.58 -51.55 -21.44
C GLY A 3 -11.36 -51.11 -20.20
N ALA A 4 -10.64 -50.83 -19.12
CA ALA A 4 -11.18 -50.14 -17.96
C ALA A 4 -10.33 -48.89 -17.73
N ILE A 5 -10.90 -47.73 -18.05
CA ILE A 5 -10.35 -46.42 -17.67
C ILE A 5 -10.98 -46.10 -16.31
N ALA A 6 -10.17 -46.13 -15.26
CA ALA A 6 -10.61 -45.74 -13.92
C ALA A 6 -10.63 -44.21 -13.84
N PHE A 7 -11.83 -43.66 -13.62
CA PHE A 7 -12.08 -42.23 -13.46
C PHE A 7 -11.60 -41.81 -12.06
N ALA A 8 -10.48 -41.11 -11.96
CA ALA A 8 -10.01 -40.55 -10.71
C ALA A 8 -10.92 -39.37 -10.31
N THR A 9 -11.77 -39.58 -9.31
CA THR A 9 -12.57 -38.54 -8.67
C THR A 9 -11.66 -37.59 -7.90
N GLY A 10 -11.24 -36.51 -8.57
CA GLY A 10 -10.57 -35.39 -7.93
C GLY A 10 -11.56 -34.64 -7.03
N ILE A 11 -11.56 -34.95 -5.74
CA ILE A 11 -12.18 -34.10 -4.72
C ILE A 11 -11.28 -32.87 -4.61
N GLY A 12 -11.69 -31.79 -5.27
CA GLY A 12 -11.04 -30.50 -5.15
C GLY A 12 -11.03 -30.05 -3.69
N LEU A 13 -9.83 -29.91 -3.11
CA LEU A 13 -9.62 -29.18 -1.88
C LEU A 13 -9.85 -27.69 -2.19
N LEU A 14 -11.05 -27.20 -1.89
CA LEU A 14 -11.33 -25.78 -1.84
C LEU A 14 -10.73 -25.25 -0.52
N SER A 15 -9.48 -24.77 -0.58
CA SER A 15 -8.81 -24.13 0.53
C SER A 15 -9.64 -22.92 0.97
N THR A 16 -10.25 -23.00 2.14
CA THR A 16 -10.79 -21.83 2.84
C THR A 16 -9.62 -20.85 3.05
N ALA A 17 -9.64 -19.73 2.31
CA ALA A 17 -8.72 -18.63 2.48
C ALA A 17 -8.99 -17.95 3.82
N LYS A 18 -8.49 -18.57 4.89
CA LYS A 18 -8.57 -18.10 6.26
C LYS A 18 -7.63 -16.90 6.43
N ALA A 19 -8.12 -15.69 6.17
CA ALA A 19 -7.65 -14.39 6.70
C ALA A 19 -6.12 -14.11 6.83
N ASP A 20 -5.24 -14.83 6.12
CA ASP A 20 -3.79 -14.68 6.24
C ASP A 20 -3.23 -13.50 5.43
N ILE A 21 -4.10 -12.73 4.78
CA ILE A 21 -3.73 -11.47 4.10
C ILE A 21 -3.27 -10.41 5.13
N LEU A 22 -3.53 -10.62 6.42
CA LEU A 22 -3.33 -9.60 7.47
C LEU A 22 -2.05 -9.75 8.29
N LYS A 23 -1.33 -10.88 8.20
CA LYS A 23 -0.14 -11.10 9.03
C LYS A 23 1.12 -11.06 8.19
N SER A 24 1.89 -9.99 8.35
CA SER A 24 3.24 -9.90 7.79
C SER A 24 4.06 -11.09 8.29
N THR A 25 4.61 -11.89 7.37
CA THR A 25 5.58 -12.94 7.67
C THR A 25 6.99 -12.38 7.86
N TYR A 26 7.17 -11.08 7.66
CA TYR A 26 8.43 -10.39 7.90
C TYR A 26 8.63 -10.18 9.40
N SER A 27 9.66 -10.82 9.95
CA SER A 27 10.08 -10.71 11.35
C SER A 27 11.32 -9.84 11.55
N GLY A 28 11.83 -9.22 10.48
CA GLY A 28 13.00 -8.37 10.55
C GLY A 28 12.69 -7.01 11.18
N SER A 29 13.73 -6.30 11.58
CA SER A 29 13.64 -4.97 12.18
C SER A 29 13.81 -3.83 11.16
N SER A 30 14.09 -4.13 9.88
CA SER A 30 14.26 -3.11 8.84
C SER A 30 12.90 -2.54 8.45
N GLY A 31 12.85 -1.21 8.23
CA GLY A 31 11.63 -0.56 7.75
C GLY A 31 11.38 -0.82 6.26
N LEU A 32 10.17 -0.46 5.80
CA LEU A 32 9.73 -0.70 4.41
C LEU A 32 10.67 -0.07 3.36
N ASN A 33 11.16 1.15 3.61
CA ASN A 33 12.07 1.86 2.72
C ASN A 33 13.50 1.33 2.81
N ASP A 34 13.93 0.84 3.98
CA ASP A 34 15.23 0.18 4.13
C ASP A 34 15.29 -1.08 3.25
N LEU A 35 14.24 -1.91 3.27
CA LEU A 35 14.11 -3.07 2.39
C LEU A 35 14.03 -2.68 0.91
N ALA A 36 13.33 -1.59 0.59
CA ALA A 36 13.22 -1.13 -0.80
C ALA A 36 14.57 -0.69 -1.37
N LYS A 37 15.42 -0.06 -0.56
CA LYS A 37 16.77 0.37 -0.95
C LYS A 37 17.68 -0.78 -1.32
N GLU A 38 17.51 -1.96 -0.71
CA GLU A 38 18.26 -3.17 -1.09
C GLU A 38 18.01 -3.56 -2.56
N SER A 39 16.84 -3.21 -3.10
CA SER A 39 16.49 -3.39 -4.52
C SER A 39 16.80 -2.17 -5.41
N GLY A 40 17.48 -1.15 -4.88
CA GLY A 40 17.75 0.10 -5.58
C GLY A 40 16.51 1.00 -5.76
N ARG A 41 15.46 0.79 -4.97
CA ARG A 41 14.19 1.53 -5.01
C ARG A 41 13.97 2.31 -3.71
N TYR A 42 12.88 3.08 -3.67
CA TYR A 42 12.41 3.72 -2.45
C TYR A 42 10.97 3.28 -2.17
N MET A 43 10.59 3.30 -0.89
CA MET A 43 9.19 3.29 -0.49
C MET A 43 8.81 4.68 0.00
N GLY A 44 7.63 5.12 -0.41
CA GLY A 44 7.13 6.44 -0.09
C GLY A 44 5.63 6.42 0.14
N THR A 45 5.11 7.52 0.66
CA THR A 45 3.70 7.69 0.95
C THR A 45 3.20 9.07 0.53
N ALA A 46 1.91 9.16 0.23
CA ALA A 46 1.25 10.41 -0.05
C ALA A 46 0.68 11.02 1.24
N VAL A 47 0.84 12.32 1.43
CA VAL A 47 0.35 13.04 2.61
C VAL A 47 -0.35 14.31 2.19
N ASP A 48 -1.45 14.62 2.86
CA ASP A 48 -2.13 15.91 2.70
C ASP A 48 -1.73 16.89 3.82
N GLN A 49 -1.86 18.19 3.54
CA GLN A 49 -1.47 19.28 4.44
C GLN A 49 -2.20 19.30 5.78
N ASP A 50 -3.39 18.68 5.84
CA ASP A 50 -4.25 18.69 7.02
C ASP A 50 -3.97 17.53 8.00
N LEU A 51 -2.90 16.76 7.78
CA LEU A 51 -2.51 15.68 8.67
C LEU A 51 -2.02 16.21 10.03
N LYS A 52 -2.86 16.06 11.06
CA LYS A 52 -2.57 16.49 12.44
C LYS A 52 -2.38 15.32 13.42
N ASP A 53 -2.68 14.09 13.00
CA ASP A 53 -2.58 12.93 13.87
C ASP A 53 -1.14 12.62 14.25
N SER A 54 -0.84 12.62 15.55
CA SER A 54 0.50 12.44 16.08
C SER A 54 1.04 11.03 15.87
N ALA A 55 0.15 10.02 15.86
CA ALA A 55 0.55 8.64 15.58
C ALA A 55 0.97 8.49 14.12
N ALA A 56 0.17 8.99 13.18
CA ALA A 56 0.53 9.02 11.76
C ALA A 56 1.82 9.83 11.50
N LEU A 57 1.98 10.99 12.13
CA LEU A 57 3.19 11.81 11.99
C LEU A 57 4.44 11.11 12.52
N LYS A 58 4.31 10.28 13.56
CA LYS A 58 5.43 9.50 14.10
C LYS A 58 5.93 8.46 13.09
N VAL A 59 5.01 7.76 12.43
CA VAL A 59 5.35 6.80 11.37
C VAL A 59 5.90 7.54 10.15
N LEU A 60 5.28 8.67 9.76
CA LEU A 60 5.71 9.47 8.62
C LEU A 60 7.14 10.01 8.74
N LYS A 61 7.56 10.36 9.96
CA LYS A 61 8.92 10.82 10.26
C LYS A 61 9.95 9.68 10.30
N ASN A 62 9.51 8.43 10.29
CA ASN A 62 10.41 7.28 10.23
C ASN A 62 10.89 7.07 8.79
N ILE A 63 12.10 7.54 8.48
CA ILE A 63 12.70 7.40 7.15
C ILE A 63 13.00 5.95 6.76
N GLY A 64 13.10 5.05 7.75
CA GLY A 64 13.23 3.61 7.52
C GLY A 64 11.99 3.01 6.89
N ASP A 65 10.80 3.58 7.16
CA ASP A 65 9.54 3.14 6.58
C ASP A 65 9.20 3.92 5.29
N PHE A 66 9.33 5.24 5.31
CA PHE A 66 9.02 6.08 4.16
C PHE A 66 10.17 7.04 3.84
N GLY A 67 10.87 6.77 2.75
CA GLY A 67 11.97 7.60 2.25
C GLY A 67 11.55 8.75 1.35
N MET A 68 10.31 8.74 0.86
CA MET A 68 9.78 9.75 -0.05
C MET A 68 8.35 10.15 0.34
N ILE A 69 8.10 11.45 0.41
CA ILE A 69 6.77 12.01 0.70
C ILE A 69 6.27 12.75 -0.53
N THR A 70 5.07 12.41 -0.99
CA THR A 70 4.40 13.12 -2.08
C THR A 70 3.22 13.91 -1.53
N PRO A 71 3.16 15.25 -1.73
CA PRO A 71 2.00 16.02 -1.32
C PRO A 71 0.78 15.64 -2.15
N GLY A 72 -0.27 15.15 -1.49
CA GLY A 72 -1.47 14.63 -2.15
C GLY A 72 -2.24 15.71 -2.91
N ASN A 73 -2.41 16.89 -2.31
CA ASN A 73 -3.22 17.97 -2.86
C ASN A 73 -2.51 19.32 -2.95
N SER A 74 -1.57 19.63 -2.05
CA SER A 74 -0.99 20.97 -1.92
C SER A 74 -0.21 21.45 -3.15
N MET A 75 0.25 20.54 -4.01
CA MET A 75 0.94 20.86 -5.27
C MET A 75 0.05 20.76 -6.52
N LYS A 76 -1.25 20.45 -6.39
CA LYS A 76 -2.16 20.50 -7.53
C LYS A 76 -2.28 21.94 -8.03
N VAL A 77 -2.47 22.14 -9.34
CA VAL A 77 -2.62 23.47 -9.96
C VAL A 77 -3.71 24.31 -9.26
N CYS A 78 -4.80 23.67 -8.83
CA CYS A 78 -5.88 24.33 -8.09
C CYS A 78 -5.48 24.75 -6.67
N SER A 79 -4.49 24.10 -6.04
CA SER A 79 -4.04 24.45 -4.69
C SER A 79 -3.39 25.84 -4.66
N GLY A 80 -2.50 26.12 -5.61
CA GLY A 80 -1.80 27.41 -5.74
C GLY A 80 -2.64 28.53 -6.39
N ASN A 81 -3.80 28.20 -6.96
CA ASN A 81 -4.66 29.15 -7.65
C ASN A 81 -6.07 29.16 -7.02
N PRO A 82 -6.40 30.16 -6.18
CA PRO A 82 -7.69 30.24 -5.49
C PRO A 82 -8.91 30.25 -6.41
N ARG A 83 -8.79 30.81 -7.62
CA ARG A 83 -9.88 30.81 -8.60
C ARG A 83 -10.15 29.41 -9.13
N LEU A 84 -9.10 28.67 -9.47
CA LEU A 84 -9.22 27.27 -9.91
C LEU A 84 -9.68 26.37 -8.75
N ARG A 85 -9.25 26.63 -7.52
CA ARG A 85 -9.76 25.91 -6.33
C ARG A 85 -11.28 26.02 -6.21
N SER A 86 -11.81 27.24 -6.32
CA SER A 86 -13.25 27.50 -6.21
C SER A 86 -14.06 26.82 -7.32
N LEU A 87 -13.53 26.79 -8.55
CA LEU A 87 -14.21 26.18 -9.71
C LEU A 87 -14.25 24.64 -9.63
N TYR A 88 -13.24 24.01 -9.03
CA TYR A 88 -13.14 22.55 -8.94
C TYR A 88 -13.75 21.96 -7.66
N GLN A 89 -13.87 22.74 -6.58
CA GLN A 89 -14.41 22.24 -5.30
C GLN A 89 -15.93 22.39 -5.17
N GLY A 90 -16.62 23.03 -6.12
CA GLY A 90 -18.08 23.14 -6.12
C GLY A 90 -18.60 23.83 -4.86
N HIS A 91 -18.40 25.15 -4.79
CA HIS A 91 -19.09 26.03 -3.85
C HIS A 91 -20.07 26.91 -4.61
#